data_AF-A0A964Y5Q5-F1
#
_entry.id   AF-A0A964Y5Q5-F1
#
_cell.length_a   1.000
_cell.length_b   1.000
_cell.length_c   1.000
_cell.angle_alpha   90.00
_cell.angle_beta   90.00
_cell.angle_gamma   90.00
#
_symmetry.space_group_name_H-M   'P 1'
#
loop_
_entity.id
_entity.type
_entity.pdbx_description
1 polymer ?
#
loop_
_entity_poly.entity_id
_entity_poly.type
_entity_poly.pdbx_seq_one_letter_code
_entity_poly.pdbx_strand_id
1 'polypeptide(L)' 'MALENTVDEMKMLLSNLNEDLAKSKKGNKAASQRIRVNSIKLEKIFKVFRKESLIKERSLE' A
#
# COMPACT_ATOMS: atom_id res chain seq x y z
N MET A 1 0.97 -14.05 -2.70
CA MET A 1 1.27 -13.97 -1.25
C MET A 1 0.10 -14.58 -0.50
N ALA A 2 0.23 -14.82 0.81
CA ALA A 2 -0.96 -15.06 1.62
C ALA A 2 -1.70 -13.72 1.79
N LEU A 3 -3.03 -13.73 1.76
CA LEU A 3 -3.84 -12.50 1.88
C LEU A 3 -3.47 -11.68 3.12
N GLU A 4 -3.17 -12.34 4.23
CA GLU A 4 -2.74 -11.71 5.48
C GLU A 4 -1.46 -10.89 5.30
N ASN A 5 -0.42 -11.47 4.68
CA ASN A 5 0.82 -10.76 4.38
C ASN A 5 0.58 -9.54 3.46
N THR A 6 -0.32 -9.68 2.48
CA THR A 6 -0.70 -8.59 1.59
C THR A 6 -1.41 -7.45 2.35
N VAL A 7 -2.28 -7.78 3.31
CA VAL A 7 -2.94 -6.81 4.19
C VAL A 7 -1.92 -6.08 5.07
N ASP A 8 -0.95 -6.79 5.63
CA ASP A 8 0.07 -6.19 6.48
C ASP A 8 1.01 -5.27 5.70
N GLU A 9 1.45 -5.69 4.51
CA GLU A 9 2.26 -4.83 3.63
C GLU A 9 1.49 -3.58 3.21
N MET A 10 0.20 -3.71 2.90
CA MET A 10 -0.67 -2.58 2.55
C MET A 10 -0.78 -1.58 3.70
N LYS A 11 -1.02 -2.07 4.94
CA LYS A 11 -1.09 -1.21 6.14
C LYS A 11 0.22 -0.45 6.36
N MET A 12 1.36 -1.15 6.26
CA MET A 12 2.68 -0.52 6.37
C MET A 12 2.88 0.60 5.33
N LEU A 13 2.56 0.32 4.06
CA LEU A 13 2.71 1.30 2.99
C LEU A 13 1.82 2.52 3.18
N LEU A 14 0.57 2.32 3.62
CA LEU A 14 -0.34 3.42 3.93
C LEU A 14 0.18 4.28 5.08
N SER A 15 0.71 3.66 6.14
CA SER A 15 1.32 4.39 7.25
C SER A 15 2.50 5.24 6.79
N ASN A 16 3.43 4.64 6.04
CA ASN A 16 4.61 5.34 5.51
C ASN A 16 4.24 6.51 4.58
N LEU A 17 3.24 6.30 3.71
CA LEU A 17 2.72 7.34 2.83
C LEU A 17 2.10 8.49 3.63
N ASN A 18 1.33 8.19 4.68
CA ASN A 18 0.71 9.21 5.52
C ASN A 18 1.76 10.08 6.23
N GLU A 19 2.82 9.47 6.76
CA GLU A 19 3.94 10.21 7.35
C GLU A 19 4.66 11.09 6.34
N ASP A 20 4.95 10.55 5.15
CA ASP A 20 5.66 11.32 4.13
C ASP A 20 4.77 12.44 3.56
N LEU A 21 3.45 12.25 3.46
CA LEU A 21 2.51 13.32 3.08
C LEU A 21 2.60 14.50 4.04
N ALA A 22 2.65 14.25 5.35
CA ALA A 22 2.83 15.31 6.35
C ALA A 22 4.17 16.05 6.20
N LYS A 23 5.26 15.33 5.89
CA LYS A 23 6.60 15.91 5.63
C LYS A 23 6.62 16.69 4.30
N SER A 24 5.99 16.17 3.26
CA SER A 24 5.89 16.78 1.93
C SER A 24 5.10 18.09 1.99
N LYS A 25 4.01 18.15 2.77
CA LYS A 25 3.26 19.40 3.01
C LYS A 25 4.12 20.51 3.62
N LYS A 26 5.17 20.16 4.37
CA LYS A 26 6.15 21.10 4.94
C LYS A 26 7.31 21.44 3.98
N GLY A 27 7.23 21.05 2.71
CA GLY A 27 8.24 21.36 1.70
C GLY A 27 9.39 20.34 1.58
N ASN A 28 9.30 19.18 2.25
CA ASN A 28 10.33 18.15 2.15
C ASN A 28 10.28 17.43 0.79
N LYS A 29 11.18 17.81 -0.13
CA LYS A 29 11.28 17.25 -1.49
C LYS A 29 11.55 15.75 -1.54
N ALA A 30 12.37 15.22 -0.62
CA ALA A 30 12.66 13.78 -0.55
C ALA A 30 11.41 12.98 -0.14
N ALA A 31 10.61 13.51 0.79
CA ALA A 31 9.32 12.92 1.13
C ALA A 31 8.35 12.95 -0.07
N SER A 32 8.31 14.06 -0.82
CA SER A 32 7.52 14.13 -2.06
C SER A 32 7.92 13.08 -3.09
N GLN A 33 9.22 12.80 -3.24
CA GLN A 33 9.71 11.74 -4.12
C GLN A 33 9.32 10.36 -3.61
N ARG A 34 9.48 10.09 -2.31
CA ARG A 34 9.06 8.81 -1.71
C ARG A 34 7.56 8.55 -1.87
N ILE A 35 6.71 9.57 -1.69
CA ILE A 35 5.26 9.45 -1.95
C ILE A 35 5.01 8.99 -3.38
N ARG A 36 5.65 9.60 -4.37
CA ARG A 36 5.48 9.23 -5.79
C ARG A 36 5.88 7.78 -6.08
N VAL A 37 6.99 7.33 -5.50
CA VAL A 37 7.45 5.94 -5.68
C VAL A 37 6.53 4.96 -4.95
N ASN A 38 6.20 5.27 -3.69
CA ASN A 38 5.40 4.40 -2.85
C ASN A 38 3.93 4.35 -3.27
N SER A 39 3.39 5.38 -3.93
CA SER A 39 2.03 5.35 -4.48
C SER A 39 1.90 4.32 -5.61
N ILE A 40 2.93 4.20 -6.47
CA ILE A 40 2.99 3.16 -7.51
C ILE A 40 3.11 1.77 -6.87
N LYS A 41 3.89 1.63 -5.79
CA LYS A 41 3.99 0.37 -5.06
C LYS A 41 2.65 -0.01 -4.42
N LEU A 42 1.96 0.94 -3.80
CA LEU A 42 0.65 0.74 -3.19
C LEU A 42 -0.40 0.30 -4.21
N GLU A 43 -0.41 0.88 -5.41
CA GLU A 43 -1.31 0.46 -6.50
C GLU A 43 -1.14 -1.03 -6.83
N LYS A 44 0.11 -1.51 -6.91
CA LYS A 44 0.40 -2.93 -7.17
C LYS A 44 -0.12 -3.83 -6.05
N ILE A 45 0.07 -3.42 -4.79
CA ILE A 45 -0.43 -4.16 -3.63
C ILE A 45 -1.95 -4.21 -3.60
N PHE A 46 -2.65 -3.12 -3.96
CA PHE A 46 -4.12 -3.15 -4.09
C PHE A 46 -4.60 -4.14 -5.15
N LYS A 47 -3.90 -4.23 -6.29
CA LYS A 47 -4.23 -5.23 -7.34
C LYS A 47 -4.04 -6.67 -6.84
N VAL A 48 -2.95 -6.94 -6.11
CA VAL A 48 -2.71 -8.25 -5.50
C VAL A 48 -3.78 -8.58 -4.47
N PHE A 49 -4.09 -7.65 -3.56
CA PHE A 49 -5.14 -7.80 -2.56
C PHE A 49 -6.48 -8.15 -3.19
N ARG A 50 -6.90 -7.41 -4.23
CA ARG A 50 -8.17 -7.69 -4.93
C ARG A 50 -8.23 -9.10 -5.48
N LYS A 51 -7.13 -9.60 -6.05
CA LYS A 51 -7.05 -10.97 -6.56
C LYS A 51 -7.15 -11.99 -5.43
N GLU A 52 -6.37 -11.79 -4.37
CA GLU A 52 -6.28 -12.72 -3.24
C GLU A 52 -7.56 -12.75 -2.40
N SER A 53 -8.23 -11.61 -2.22
CA SER A 53 -9.49 -11.52 -1.49
C SER A 53 -10.59 -12.33 -2.18
N LEU A 54 -10.72 -12.19 -3.51
CA LEU A 54 -11.70 -12.92 -4.30
C LEU A 54 -11.42 -14.43 -4.38
N ILE A 55 -10.15 -14.84 -4.30
CA ILE A 55 -9.79 -16.26 -4.22
C ILE A 55 -10.18 -16.80 -2.85
N LYS A 56 -9.88 -16.06 -1.78
CA LYS A 56 -10.20 -16.47 -0.41
C LYS A 56 -11.71 -16.58 -0.20
N GLU A 57 -12.48 -15.61 -0.67
CA GLU A 57 -13.95 -15.65 -0.65
C GLU A 57 -14.51 -16.89 -1.35
N ARG A 58 -14.04 -17.18 -2.57
CA ARG A 58 -14.46 -18.38 -3.33
C ARG A 58 -14.03 -19.70 -2.70
N SER A 59 -12.93 -19.73 -1.96
CA SER A 59 -12.49 -20.94 -1.24
C SER A 59 -13.26 -21.19 0.06
N LEU A 60 -14.12 -20.25 0.49
CA LEU A 60 -14.98 -20.37 1.66
C LEU A 60 -16.41 -20.80 1.30
N GLU A 61 -16.75 -20.84 0.00
CA GLU A 61 -17.99 -21.43 -0.55
C GLU A 61 -17.81 -22.93 -0.85
#